data_AF-A0A3P7NC78-F1
#
_entry.id   AF-A0A3P7NC78-F1
#
_cell.length_a   1.000
_cell.length_b   1.000
_cell.length_c   1.000
_cell.angle_alpha   90.00
_cell.angle_beta   90.00
_cell.angle_gamma   90.00
#
_symmetry.space_group_name_H-M   'P 1'
#
loop_
_entity.id
_entity.type
_entity.pdbx_description
1 polymer ?
#
loop_
_entity_poly.entity_id
_entity_poly.type
_entity_poly.pdbx_seq_one_letter_code
_entity_poly.pdbx_strand_id
1 'polypeptide(L)'
;MYYEFGFPKDTFFSVKEQQDPDPEFTTLKFPNPEEGHKVLTLSFKTADEHGSTFIIANDPDADRIQIAEKQKDGQWRVFSGNEMGALMTWWIWMNWTKVPM
;
A
#
# COMPACT_ATOMS: atom_id res chain seq x y z
N MET A 1 10.08 -4.49 -12.73
CA MET A 1 8.79 -4.03 -12.21
C MET A 1 8.88 -2.60 -11.67
N TYR A 2 9.31 -2.30 -10.44
CA TYR A 2 9.33 -0.90 -9.96
C TYR A 2 10.50 -0.03 -10.44
N TYR A 3 11.67 -0.64 -10.65
CA TYR A 3 12.83 0.05 -11.21
C TYR A 3 12.62 0.50 -12.67
N GLU A 4 11.65 -0.10 -13.38
CA GLU A 4 11.23 0.35 -14.72
C GLU A 4 10.54 1.72 -14.67
N PHE A 5 9.96 2.07 -13.50
CA PHE A 5 9.37 3.38 -13.24
C PHE A 5 10.35 4.37 -12.58
N GLY A 6 11.65 4.04 -12.55
CA GLY A 6 12.70 4.93 -12.06
C GLY A 6 12.99 4.87 -10.56
N PHE A 7 12.37 3.93 -9.82
CA PHE A 7 12.67 3.74 -8.40
C PHE A 7 13.95 2.90 -8.16
N PRO A 8 14.76 3.20 -7.14
CA PRO A 8 15.88 2.34 -6.75
C PRO A 8 15.45 0.92 -6.37
N LYS A 9 16.32 -0.07 -6.60
CA LYS A 9 15.99 -1.50 -6.37
C LYS A 9 15.75 -1.84 -4.90
N ASP A 10 16.36 -1.08 -4.00
CA ASP A 10 16.34 -1.19 -2.55
C ASP A 10 15.25 -0.33 -1.89
N THR A 11 14.31 0.20 -2.66
CA THR A 11 13.21 1.05 -2.15
C THR A 11 11.99 0.24 -1.71
N PHE A 12 11.80 -0.98 -2.21
CA PHE A 12 10.60 -1.78 -1.96
C PHE A 12 10.90 -2.98 -1.09
N PHE A 13 10.14 -3.10 0.00
CA PHE A 13 10.22 -4.22 0.94
C PHE A 13 8.89 -4.97 0.93
N SER A 14 8.92 -6.22 0.44
CA SER A 14 7.76 -7.10 0.45
C SER A 14 7.54 -7.67 1.85
N VAL A 15 6.28 -7.78 2.29
CA VAL A 15 5.90 -8.58 3.47
C VAL A 15 6.10 -10.05 3.12
N LYS A 16 7.18 -10.65 3.61
CA LYS A 16 7.64 -11.98 3.16
C LYS A 16 6.63 -13.08 3.42
N GLU A 17 5.90 -12.98 4.52
CA GLU A 17 4.86 -13.92 4.93
C GLU A 17 3.62 -13.88 4.02
N GLN A 18 3.49 -12.86 3.16
CA GLN A 18 2.32 -12.62 2.30
C GLN A 18 2.69 -12.41 0.83
N GLN A 19 3.96 -12.54 0.45
CA GLN A 19 4.43 -12.23 -0.90
C GLN A 19 4.05 -13.30 -1.93
N ASP A 20 3.99 -14.56 -1.48
CA ASP A 20 3.77 -15.72 -2.32
C ASP A 20 2.30 -16.16 -2.22
N PRO A 21 1.66 -16.63 -3.30
CA PRO A 21 0.26 -17.05 -3.27
C PRO A 21 0.00 -18.15 -2.22
N ASP A 22 -0.96 -17.89 -1.33
CA ASP A 22 -1.45 -18.85 -0.33
C ASP A 22 -2.98 -18.90 -0.36
N PRO A 23 -3.59 -19.94 -0.96
CA PRO A 23 -5.04 -20.04 -1.10
C PRO A 23 -5.77 -20.26 0.24
N GLU A 24 -5.06 -20.69 1.28
CA GLU A 24 -5.62 -20.89 2.62
C GLU A 24 -5.61 -19.62 3.46
N PHE A 25 -4.98 -18.55 2.95
CA PHE A 25 -4.80 -17.26 3.64
C PHE A 25 -4.32 -17.42 5.09
N THR A 26 -3.26 -18.21 5.31
CA THR A 26 -2.80 -18.63 6.64
C THR A 26 -2.42 -17.47 7.57
N THR A 27 -2.13 -16.30 7.01
CA THR A 27 -1.76 -15.09 7.77
C THR A 27 -2.94 -14.15 8.05
N LEU A 28 -4.06 -14.28 7.32
CA LEU A 28 -5.22 -13.38 7.43
C LEU A 28 -6.53 -14.15 7.25
N LYS A 29 -7.43 -14.05 8.22
CA LYS A 29 -8.77 -14.62 8.09
C LYS A 29 -9.60 -14.00 6.96
N PHE A 30 -9.38 -12.72 6.69
CA PHE A 30 -10.06 -11.96 5.64
C PHE A 30 -9.01 -11.11 4.89
N PRO A 31 -8.57 -11.53 3.70
CA PRO A 31 -7.54 -10.84 2.92
C PRO A 31 -8.13 -9.62 2.19
N ASN A 32 -8.79 -8.72 2.92
CA ASN A 32 -9.31 -7.46 2.38
C ASN A 32 -8.55 -6.30 3.02
N PRO A 33 -7.67 -5.60 2.28
CA PRO A 33 -6.84 -4.54 2.84
C PRO A 33 -7.66 -3.33 3.35
N GLU A 34 -8.90 -3.14 2.88
CA GLU A 34 -9.82 -2.07 3.36
C GLU A 34 -10.25 -2.25 4.84
N GLU A 35 -10.03 -3.42 5.44
CA GLU A 35 -10.18 -3.64 6.89
C GLU A 35 -9.12 -2.86 7.72
N GLY A 36 -8.17 -2.21 7.05
CA GLY A 36 -7.23 -1.24 7.60
C GLY A 36 -6.27 -1.85 8.62
N HIS A 37 -6.20 -1.26 9.81
CA HIS A 37 -5.20 -1.63 10.82
C HIS A 37 -5.13 -3.12 11.14
N LYS A 38 -6.27 -3.83 11.11
CA LYS A 38 -6.33 -5.26 11.50
C LYS A 38 -5.54 -6.15 10.55
N VAL A 39 -5.56 -5.83 9.26
CA VAL A 39 -4.96 -6.65 8.20
C VAL A 39 -3.57 -6.17 7.80
N LEU A 40 -3.19 -4.94 8.19
CA LEU A 40 -1.89 -4.33 7.89
C LEU A 40 -0.82 -4.57 8.95
N THR A 41 -1.07 -5.39 9.98
CA THR A 41 -0.12 -5.59 11.10
C THR A 41 1.26 -6.06 10.63
N LEU A 42 1.32 -7.04 9.70
CA LEU A 42 2.59 -7.50 9.14
C LEU A 42 3.25 -6.41 8.28
N SER A 43 2.47 -5.66 7.51
CA SER A 43 2.96 -4.52 6.72
C SER A 43 3.58 -3.44 7.59
N PHE A 44 2.95 -3.07 8.71
CA PHE A 44 3.52 -2.11 9.67
C PHE A 44 4.84 -2.59 10.24
N LYS A 45 4.91 -3.86 10.65
CA LYS A 45 6.14 -4.47 11.16
C LYS A 45 7.26 -4.44 10.13
N THR A 46 7.00 -4.92 8.91
CA THR A 46 8.00 -4.91 7.83
C THR A 46 8.45 -3.48 7.50
N ALA A 47 7.53 -2.53 7.44
CA ALA A 47 7.85 -1.14 7.18
C ALA A 47 8.70 -0.52 8.30
N ASP A 48 8.37 -0.78 9.56
CA ASP A 48 9.11 -0.31 10.72
C ASP A 48 10.54 -0.87 10.76
N GLU A 49 10.72 -2.16 10.47
CA GLU A 49 12.03 -2.82 10.40
C GLU A 49 12.96 -2.23 9.33
N HIS A 50 12.40 -1.75 8.23
CA HIS A 50 13.16 -1.19 7.10
C HIS A 50 13.14 0.35 7.06
N GLY A 51 12.56 1.01 8.06
CA GLY A 51 12.44 2.48 8.08
C GLY A 51 11.57 3.04 6.96
N SER A 52 10.64 2.25 6.41
CA SER A 52 9.69 2.70 5.39
C SER A 52 8.61 3.59 6.03
N THR A 53 8.22 4.64 5.31
CA THR A 53 7.18 5.59 5.76
C THR A 53 5.85 5.43 5.01
N PHE A 54 5.80 4.53 4.04
CA PHE A 54 4.65 4.35 3.16
C PHE A 54 4.39 2.87 2.91
N ILE A 55 3.13 2.48 2.93
CA ILE A 55 2.64 1.12 2.69
C ILE A 55 1.59 1.17 1.59
N ILE A 56 1.69 0.22 0.66
CA ILE A 56 0.65 -0.13 -0.30
C ILE A 56 0.34 -1.61 -0.08
N ALA A 57 -0.93 -1.95 0.09
CA ALA A 57 -1.39 -3.33 0.16
C ALA A 57 -2.53 -3.53 -0.85
N ASN A 58 -2.50 -4.63 -1.58
CA ASN A 58 -3.57 -5.04 -2.49
C ASN A 58 -4.33 -6.25 -1.95
N ASP A 59 -5.52 -6.48 -2.48
CA ASP A 59 -6.29 -7.70 -2.25
C ASP A 59 -5.86 -8.83 -3.22
N PRO A 60 -6.33 -10.09 -3.04
CA PRO A 60 -5.80 -11.25 -3.76
C PRO A 60 -5.91 -11.20 -5.29
N ASP A 61 -6.93 -10.54 -5.83
CA ASP A 61 -7.14 -10.29 -7.26
C ASP A 61 -6.58 -8.95 -7.74
N ALA A 62 -6.00 -8.16 -6.83
CA ALA A 62 -5.22 -6.96 -7.08
C ALA A 62 -5.98 -5.82 -7.79
N ASP A 63 -7.30 -5.76 -7.63
CA ASP A 63 -8.12 -4.67 -8.16
C ASP A 63 -8.40 -3.57 -7.10
N ARG A 64 -8.10 -3.84 -5.82
CA ARG A 64 -8.19 -2.86 -4.72
C ARG A 64 -6.84 -2.61 -4.07
N ILE A 65 -6.69 -1.40 -3.54
CA ILE A 65 -5.52 -0.98 -2.78
C ILE A 65 -5.91 -0.27 -1.49
N GLN A 66 -5.09 -0.49 -0.45
CA GLN A 66 -5.08 0.28 0.79
C GLN A 66 -3.72 0.95 0.95
N ILE A 67 -3.74 2.21 1.37
CA ILE A 67 -2.55 3.00 1.65
C ILE A 67 -2.46 3.33 3.14
N ALA A 68 -1.25 3.28 3.69
CA ALA A 68 -0.94 3.83 5.00
C ALA A 68 0.37 4.63 4.98
N GLU A 69 0.43 5.70 5.78
CA GLU A 69 1.59 6.58 5.90
C GLU A 69 2.00 6.73 7.36
N LYS A 70 3.31 6.66 7.62
CA LYS A 70 3.88 6.90 8.93
C LYS A 70 3.90 8.39 9.26
N GLN A 71 3.23 8.74 10.34
CA GLN A 71 3.10 10.12 10.81
C GLN A 71 4.32 10.53 11.64
N LYS A 72 4.47 11.84 11.88
CA LYS A 72 5.61 12.41 12.62
C LYS A 72 5.71 11.94 14.08
N ASP A 73 4.59 11.52 14.66
CA ASP A 73 4.52 10.94 16.01
C ASP A 73 4.84 9.44 16.04
N GLY A 74 5.20 8.87 14.88
CA GLY A 74 5.54 7.45 14.72
C GLY A 74 4.32 6.54 14.50
N GLN A 75 3.10 7.06 14.57
CA GLN A 75 1.90 6.25 14.33
C GLN A 75 1.64 6.04 12.84
N TRP A 76 0.99 4.93 12.50
CA TRP A 76 0.53 4.67 11.15
C TRP A 76 -0.85 5.25 10.94
N ARG A 77 -1.01 6.14 9.94
CA ARG A 77 -2.32 6.58 9.47
C ARG A 77 -2.74 5.72 8.29
N VAL A 78 -3.86 5.03 8.43
CA VAL A 78 -4.52 4.31 7.33
C VAL A 78 -5.54 5.24 6.69
N PHE A 79 -5.45 5.43 5.38
CA PHE A 79 -6.39 6.29 4.65
C PHE A 79 -7.70 5.55 4.38
N SER A 80 -8.84 6.23 4.47
CA SER A 80 -10.10 5.68 3.96
C SER A 80 -10.11 5.64 2.43
N GLY A 81 -10.95 4.77 1.85
CA GLY A 81 -11.20 4.75 0.41
C GLY A 81 -11.62 6.11 -0.15
N ASN A 82 -12.41 6.87 0.60
CA ASN A 82 -12.84 8.23 0.21
C ASN A 82 -11.65 9.20 0.14
N GLU A 83 -10.72 9.16 1.10
CA GLU A 83 -9.53 10.01 1.07
C GLU A 83 -8.61 9.64 -0.09
N MET A 84 -8.41 8.35 -0.33
CA MET A 84 -7.62 7.88 -1.49
C MET A 84 -8.26 8.31 -2.82
N GLY A 85 -9.57 8.14 -2.96
CA GLY A 85 -10.31 8.58 -4.13
C GLY A 85 -10.24 10.09 -4.35
N ALA A 86 -10.34 10.89 -3.29
CA ALA A 86 -10.20 12.34 -3.37
C ALA A 86 -8.80 12.77 -3.81
N LEU A 87 -7.74 12.16 -3.25
CA LEU A 87 -6.35 12.43 -3.62
C LEU A 87 -6.07 12.07 -5.08
N MET A 88 -6.52 10.90 -5.52
CA MET A 88 -6.32 10.44 -6.89
C MET A 88 -7.08 11.32 -7.89
N THR A 89 -8.34 11.66 -7.58
CA THR A 89 -9.15 12.57 -8.41
C THR A 89 -8.52 13.94 -8.50
N TRP A 90 -8.04 14.49 -7.38
CA TRP A 90 -7.33 15.75 -7.35
C TRP A 90 -6.09 15.72 -8.24
N TRP A 91 -5.28 14.65 -8.15
CA TRP A 91 -4.08 14.52 -8.97
C TRP A 91 -4.42 14.46 -10.46
N ILE A 92 -5.42 13.67 -10.85
CA ILE A 92 -5.89 13.57 -12.24
C ILE A 92 -6.36 14.95 -12.72
N TRP A 93 -7.22 15.63 -11.95
CA TRP A 93 -7.73 16.96 -12.30
C TRP A 93 -6.61 18.00 -12.48
N MET A 94 -5.54 17.93 -11.70
CA MET A 94 -4.43 18.88 -11.81
C MET A 94 -3.46 18.57 -12.96
N ASN A 95 -3.53 17.37 -13.55
CA ASN A 95 -2.55 16.89 -14.52
C ASN A 95 -3.15 16.34 -15.82
N TRP A 96 -4.48 16.36 -16.00
CA TRP A 96 -5.14 15.73 -17.15
C TRP A 96 -4.69 16.27 -18.52
N THR A 97 -4.18 17.50 -18.60
CA THR A 97 -3.62 18.08 -19.82
C THR A 97 -2.13 17.85 -20.01
N LYS A 98 -1.42 17.40 -18.97
CA LYS A 98 0.05 17.24 -18.94
C LYS A 98 0.50 15.82 -19.27
N VAL A 99 -0.41 14.85 -19.20
CA VAL A 99 -0.15 13.48 -19.61
C VAL A 99 -0.62 13.37 -21.07
N PRO A 100 0.28 13.27 -22.06
CA PRO A 100 -0.14 12.97 -23.42
C PRO A 100 -0.85 11.61 -23.43
N MET A 101 -2.04 11.58 -24.03
CA MET A 101 -2.75 10.32 -24.35
C MET A 101 -1.93 9.47 -25.31
#